data_AF-A0A3B8NYI9-F1
#
_entry.id   AF-A0A3B8NYI9-F1
#
_cell.length_a   1.000
_cell.length_b   1.000
_cell.length_c   1.000
_cell.angle_alpha   90.00
_cell.angle_beta   90.00
_cell.angle_gamma   90.00
#
_symmetry.space_group_name_H-M   'P 1'
#
loop_
_entity.id
_entity.type
_entity.pdbx_description
1 polymer ?
#
loop_
_entity_poly.entity_id
_entity_poly.type
_entity_poly.pdbx_seq_one_letter_code
_entity_poly.pdbx_strand_id
1 'polypeptide(L)'
;MHTVLIEAESFDNLGGWIVDQQSIETMDSSYIMAHGMGMPVADATTNVILPSVGVWHAWVRTRDWTAVWKRGSAAGVFRMKMGEKQFENILGCNGEKWDWQYAGSVRINSCEQTLSLCDLTGFNGRCDAIYLTDDINAVPENSEEFRQRIFGETVR
;
A
#
# COMPACT_ATOMS: atom_id res chain seq x y z
N MET A 1 14.79 -6.39 14.38
CA MET A 1 13.84 -5.53 13.67
C MET A 1 14.09 -5.74 12.20
N HIS A 2 13.03 -6.01 11.47
CA HIS A 2 13.05 -6.22 10.04
C HIS A 2 12.05 -5.27 9.39
N THR A 3 12.38 -4.86 8.18
CA THR A 3 11.57 -3.94 7.38
C THR A 3 11.61 -4.37 5.93
N VAL A 4 10.48 -4.29 5.24
CA VAL A 4 10.36 -4.59 3.82
C VAL A 4 9.56 -3.47 3.16
N LEU A 5 10.12 -2.85 2.14
CA LEU A 5 9.44 -1.84 1.31
C LEU A 5 9.13 -2.46 -0.04
N ILE A 6 7.90 -2.29 -0.50
CA ILE A 6 7.40 -2.82 -1.76
C ILE A 6 6.75 -1.68 -2.53
N GLU A 7 7.22 -1.45 -3.74
CA GLU A 7 6.62 -0.50 -4.68
C GLU A 7 5.40 -1.15 -5.35
N ALA A 8 4.26 -0.48 -5.34
CA ALA A 8 3.02 -1.10 -5.79
C ALA A 8 2.99 -1.29 -7.32
N GLU A 9 3.71 -0.45 -8.07
CA GLU A 9 3.91 -0.65 -9.51
C GLU A 9 4.68 -1.93 -9.86
N SER A 10 5.44 -2.49 -8.91
CA SER A 10 6.20 -3.72 -9.12
C SER A 10 5.41 -4.98 -8.77
N PHE A 11 4.11 -4.89 -8.53
CA PHE A 11 3.27 -6.06 -8.28
C PHE A 11 3.24 -6.99 -9.49
N ASP A 12 3.44 -8.30 -9.26
CA ASP A 12 3.49 -9.32 -10.31
C ASP A 12 2.22 -9.39 -11.17
N ASN A 13 1.07 -9.10 -10.56
CA ASN A 13 -0.22 -9.04 -11.23
C ASN A 13 -1.00 -7.83 -10.71
N LEU A 14 -1.33 -6.90 -11.60
CA LEU A 14 -2.12 -5.73 -11.24
C LEU A 14 -3.63 -6.01 -11.18
N GLY A 15 -4.10 -7.17 -11.63
CA GLY A 15 -5.53 -7.45 -11.70
C GLY A 15 -6.23 -6.44 -12.61
N GLY A 16 -7.12 -5.61 -12.04
CA GLY A 16 -7.69 -4.47 -12.74
C GLY A 16 -7.17 -3.10 -12.29
N TRP A 17 -6.08 -3.07 -11.52
CA TRP A 17 -5.34 -1.86 -11.23
C TRP A 17 -4.46 -1.48 -12.41
N ILE A 18 -4.20 -0.17 -12.57
CA ILE A 18 -3.34 0.36 -13.63
C ILE A 18 -2.24 1.22 -13.03
N VAL A 19 -1.04 1.19 -13.63
CA VAL A 19 0.04 2.11 -13.26
C VAL A 19 -0.29 3.50 -13.79
N ASP A 20 -0.16 4.49 -12.91
CA ASP A 20 -0.38 5.90 -13.23
C ASP A 20 0.87 6.72 -12.82
N GLN A 21 1.23 7.65 -13.70
CA GLN A 21 2.45 8.47 -13.60
C GLN A 21 2.15 9.95 -13.37
N GLN A 22 0.87 10.33 -13.19
CA GLN A 22 0.45 11.74 -13.12
C GLN A 22 1.00 12.49 -11.89
N SER A 23 1.60 11.79 -10.93
CA SER A 23 2.16 12.38 -9.71
C SER A 23 3.69 12.36 -9.64
N ILE A 24 4.38 11.93 -10.70
CA ILE A 24 5.86 11.88 -10.72
C ILE A 24 6.48 13.24 -10.37
N GLU A 25 5.96 14.35 -10.90
CA GLU A 25 6.50 15.69 -10.60
C GLU A 25 6.40 16.08 -9.12
N THR A 26 5.51 15.44 -8.36
CA THR A 26 5.26 15.74 -6.93
C THR A 26 5.77 14.66 -5.97
N MET A 27 6.02 13.44 -6.46
CA MET A 27 6.35 12.28 -5.64
C MET A 27 7.62 11.55 -6.05
N ASP A 28 8.16 11.87 -7.23
CA ASP A 28 9.24 11.14 -7.90
C ASP A 28 9.01 9.62 -7.97
N SER A 29 7.75 9.21 -8.07
CA SER A 29 7.32 7.82 -7.97
C SER A 29 6.01 7.59 -8.72
N SER A 30 5.86 6.38 -9.27
CA SER A 30 4.60 5.92 -9.86
C SER A 30 3.72 5.25 -8.81
N TYR A 31 2.45 5.08 -9.12
CA TYR A 31 1.51 4.42 -8.21
C TYR A 31 0.53 3.61 -9.03
N ILE A 32 -0.16 2.66 -8.39
CA ILE A 32 -1.25 1.93 -9.03
C ILE A 32 -2.61 2.47 -8.60
N MET A 33 -3.58 2.37 -9.50
CA MET A 33 -4.92 2.90 -9.32
C MET A 33 -6.01 1.90 -9.75
N ALA A 34 -7.03 1.71 -8.90
CA ALA A 34 -8.18 0.85 -9.17
C ALA A 34 -9.21 1.53 -10.08
N HIS A 35 -9.05 1.44 -11.40
CA HIS A 35 -9.87 2.16 -12.37
C HIS A 35 -11.11 1.35 -12.84
N GLY A 36 -12.00 1.04 -11.92
CA GLY A 36 -13.18 0.17 -12.16
C GLY A 36 -14.47 0.88 -12.59
N MET A 37 -14.44 2.20 -12.81
CA MET A 37 -15.62 3.02 -13.15
C MET A 37 -16.79 2.84 -12.17
N GLY A 38 -16.51 2.70 -10.87
CA GLY A 38 -17.50 2.52 -9.81
C GLY A 38 -17.89 1.07 -9.51
N MET A 39 -17.23 0.10 -10.15
CA MET A 39 -17.32 -1.33 -9.80
C MET A 39 -15.95 -1.84 -9.34
N PRO A 40 -15.86 -2.53 -8.18
CA PRO A 40 -14.59 -3.07 -7.71
C PRO A 40 -13.85 -3.89 -8.77
N VAL A 41 -12.57 -3.60 -8.94
CA VAL A 41 -11.70 -4.34 -9.87
C VAL A 41 -11.11 -5.60 -9.23
N ALA A 42 -10.55 -6.48 -10.05
CA ALA A 42 -9.79 -7.63 -9.56
C ALA A 42 -8.56 -7.20 -8.75
N ASP A 43 -8.27 -7.92 -7.67
CA ASP A 43 -7.16 -7.66 -6.75
C ASP A 43 -5.81 -7.58 -7.48
N ALA A 44 -4.98 -6.61 -7.10
CA ALA A 44 -3.56 -6.63 -7.43
C ALA A 44 -2.82 -7.52 -6.43
N THR A 45 -1.90 -8.36 -6.90
CA THR A 45 -1.18 -9.35 -6.08
C THR A 45 0.30 -9.45 -6.41
N THR A 46 1.12 -9.72 -5.40
CA THR A 46 2.54 -10.05 -5.57
C THR A 46 3.01 -11.00 -4.46
N ASN A 47 4.04 -11.81 -4.74
CA ASN A 47 4.64 -12.67 -3.75
C ASN A 47 5.84 -11.98 -3.07
N VAL A 48 5.93 -12.12 -1.76
CA VAL A 48 7.00 -11.55 -0.95
C VAL A 48 7.58 -12.59 -0.01
N ILE A 49 8.86 -12.46 0.30
CA ILE A 49 9.54 -13.29 1.29
C ILE A 49 9.92 -12.39 2.45
N LEU A 50 9.27 -12.61 3.61
CA LEU A 50 9.58 -11.91 4.84
C LEU A 50 10.70 -12.63 5.60
N PRO A 51 11.61 -11.91 6.28
CA PRO A 51 12.76 -12.51 6.95
C PRO A 51 12.41 -13.39 8.17
N SER A 52 11.20 -13.26 8.72
CA SER A 52 10.76 -14.05 9.86
C SER A 52 9.24 -14.18 9.95
N VAL A 53 8.78 -15.31 10.50
CA VAL A 53 7.40 -15.48 10.98
C VAL A 53 7.15 -14.63 12.21
N GLY A 54 5.89 -14.26 12.48
CA GLY A 54 5.56 -13.38 13.61
C GLY A 54 4.46 -12.39 13.29
N VAL A 55 4.32 -11.36 14.12
CA VAL A 55 3.40 -10.25 13.88
C VAL A 55 4.09 -9.24 12.98
N TRP A 56 3.41 -8.84 11.91
CA TRP A 56 3.86 -7.82 10.99
C TRP A 56 2.84 -6.70 10.93
N HIS A 57 3.34 -5.49 11.01
CA HIS A 57 2.63 -4.23 10.87
C HIS A 57 2.78 -3.72 9.45
N ALA A 58 1.73 -3.11 8.92
CA ALA A 58 1.73 -2.58 7.57
C ALA A 58 1.29 -1.13 7.52
N TRP A 59 2.02 -0.35 6.74
CA TRP A 59 1.71 1.01 6.35
C TRP A 59 1.64 1.07 4.82
N VAL A 60 0.66 1.81 4.30
CA VAL A 60 0.47 1.98 2.85
C VAL A 60 0.55 3.45 2.53
N ARG A 61 1.44 3.82 1.60
CA ARG A 61 1.52 5.18 1.07
C ARG A 61 0.39 5.38 0.08
N THR A 62 -0.58 6.20 0.47
CA THR A 62 -1.85 6.40 -0.24
C THR A 62 -2.38 7.81 -0.01
N ARG A 63 -3.48 8.16 -0.67
CA ARG A 63 -4.26 9.39 -0.46
C ARG A 63 -5.73 9.16 -0.80
N ASP A 64 -6.59 9.95 -0.16
CA ASP A 64 -7.93 10.21 -0.69
C ASP A 64 -7.82 11.24 -1.82
N TRP A 65 -7.88 10.75 -3.06
CA TRP A 65 -7.86 11.62 -4.23
C TRP A 65 -9.09 12.54 -4.29
N THR A 66 -10.18 12.21 -3.58
CA THR A 66 -11.39 13.01 -3.52
C THR A 66 -11.46 14.04 -2.40
N ALA A 67 -10.48 14.07 -1.51
CA ALA A 67 -10.47 14.97 -0.36
C ALA A 67 -10.50 16.46 -0.77
N VAL A 68 -9.92 16.81 -1.93
CA VAL A 68 -9.93 18.19 -2.48
C VAL A 68 -11.35 18.76 -2.63
N TRP A 69 -12.35 17.90 -2.84
CA TRP A 69 -13.75 18.29 -3.01
C TRP A 69 -14.55 18.25 -1.70
N LYS A 70 -13.94 17.93 -0.55
CA LYS A 70 -14.57 17.90 0.78
C LYS A 70 -15.90 17.13 0.83
N ARG A 71 -15.98 16.00 0.11
CA ARG A 71 -17.21 15.21 -0.04
C ARG A 71 -17.64 14.47 1.24
N GLY A 72 -16.78 14.40 2.25
CA GLY A 72 -17.03 13.73 3.52
C GLY A 72 -16.61 12.26 3.54
N SER A 73 -16.84 11.49 2.46
CA SER A 73 -16.35 10.12 2.33
C SER A 73 -15.37 9.96 1.16
N ALA A 74 -14.25 9.27 1.43
CA ALA A 74 -13.27 8.91 0.42
C ALA A 74 -13.91 7.98 -0.61
N ALA A 75 -13.65 8.26 -1.89
CA ALA A 75 -14.32 7.54 -2.98
C ALA A 75 -13.55 6.33 -3.48
N GLY A 76 -12.21 6.38 -3.44
CA GLY A 76 -11.33 5.29 -3.86
C GLY A 76 -10.74 4.57 -2.66
N VAL A 77 -11.52 3.72 -2.00
CA VAL A 77 -11.05 2.98 -0.82
C VAL A 77 -10.79 1.51 -1.14
N PHE A 78 -9.84 0.94 -0.42
CA PHE A 78 -9.39 -0.44 -0.61
C PHE A 78 -8.94 -1.06 0.72
N ARG A 79 -8.63 -2.35 0.71
CA ARG A 79 -8.02 -3.08 1.83
C ARG A 79 -6.78 -3.81 1.39
N MET A 80 -5.98 -4.23 2.36
CA MET A 80 -4.83 -5.08 2.14
C MET A 80 -5.03 -6.46 2.77
N LYS A 81 -4.47 -7.49 2.14
CA LYS A 81 -4.36 -8.85 2.68
C LYS A 81 -2.92 -9.36 2.59
N MET A 82 -2.59 -10.30 3.46
CA MET A 82 -1.36 -11.09 3.44
C MET A 82 -1.74 -12.57 3.63
N GLY A 83 -1.58 -13.36 2.57
CA GLY A 83 -2.22 -14.66 2.43
C GLY A 83 -3.74 -14.53 2.57
N GLU A 84 -4.34 -15.36 3.42
CA GLU A 84 -5.78 -15.31 3.71
C GLU A 84 -6.16 -14.24 4.75
N LYS A 85 -5.17 -13.57 5.37
CA LYS A 85 -5.42 -12.65 6.49
C LYS A 85 -5.62 -11.23 5.98
N GLN A 86 -6.73 -10.62 6.36
CA GLN A 86 -7.04 -9.24 6.05
C GLN A 86 -6.55 -8.30 7.16
N PHE A 87 -6.00 -7.16 6.76
CA PHE A 87 -5.66 -6.07 7.67
C PHE A 87 -6.92 -5.32 8.15
N GLU A 88 -6.83 -4.71 9.33
CA GLU A 88 -7.97 -4.13 10.05
C GLU A 88 -8.58 -2.92 9.34
N ASN A 89 -7.75 -2.00 8.86
CA ASN A 89 -8.18 -0.68 8.41
C ASN A 89 -8.53 -0.66 6.91
N ILE A 90 -9.47 0.23 6.58
CA ILE A 90 -9.72 0.65 5.21
C ILE A 90 -8.68 1.71 4.84
N LEU A 91 -8.16 1.63 3.62
CA LEU A 91 -7.11 2.48 3.08
C LEU A 91 -7.63 3.43 2.01
N GLY A 92 -6.86 4.47 1.68
CA GLY A 92 -7.23 5.50 0.70
C GLY A 92 -8.14 6.58 1.28
N CYS A 93 -8.16 6.74 2.61
CA CYS A 93 -9.02 7.68 3.33
C CYS A 93 -8.25 8.61 4.29
N ASN A 94 -6.94 8.75 4.09
CA ASN A 94 -6.01 9.57 4.89
C ASN A 94 -5.92 11.05 4.46
N GLY A 95 -6.83 11.52 3.61
CA GLY A 95 -6.90 12.92 3.18
C GLY A 95 -6.16 13.21 1.87
N GLU A 96 -6.01 14.50 1.56
CA GLU A 96 -5.60 14.96 0.22
C GLU A 96 -4.15 14.62 -0.14
N LYS A 97 -3.25 14.69 0.84
CA LYS A 97 -1.82 14.50 0.59
C LYS A 97 -1.48 13.02 0.57
N TRP A 98 -0.52 12.66 -0.26
CA TRP A 98 0.14 11.37 -0.17
C TRP A 98 0.83 11.24 1.17
N ASP A 99 0.50 10.19 1.91
CA ASP A 99 1.06 9.92 3.23
C ASP A 99 0.93 8.43 3.58
N TRP A 100 1.62 8.01 4.63
CA TRP A 100 1.55 6.66 5.16
C TRP A 100 0.30 6.46 6.01
N GLN A 101 -0.57 5.56 5.57
CA GLN A 101 -1.75 5.14 6.32
C GLN A 101 -1.53 3.75 6.93
N TYR A 102 -1.76 3.62 8.24
CA TYR A 102 -1.64 2.34 8.93
C TYR A 102 -2.75 1.38 8.49
N ALA A 103 -2.38 0.24 7.89
CA ALA A 103 -3.33 -0.80 7.51
C ALA A 103 -3.73 -1.69 8.69
N GLY A 104 -2.85 -1.82 9.69
CA GLY A 104 -3.04 -2.73 10.83
C GLY A 104 -1.89 -3.72 10.95
N SER A 105 -2.14 -4.83 11.63
CA SER A 105 -1.18 -5.91 11.79
C SER A 105 -1.79 -7.29 11.53
N VAL A 106 -0.97 -8.21 11.06
CA VAL A 106 -1.33 -9.63 10.90
C VAL A 106 -0.22 -10.51 11.47
N ARG A 107 -0.58 -11.70 11.96
CA ARG A 107 0.41 -12.72 12.33
C ARG A 107 0.62 -13.68 11.16
N ILE A 108 1.85 -13.90 10.72
CA ILE A 108 2.20 -14.91 9.71
C ILE A 108 2.89 -16.11 10.34
N ASN A 109 2.68 -17.26 9.72
CA ASN A 109 3.27 -18.55 10.12
C ASN A 109 4.19 -19.14 9.04
N SER A 110 4.36 -18.44 7.91
CA SER A 110 5.30 -18.74 6.83
C SER A 110 5.95 -17.43 6.37
N CYS A 111 7.21 -17.49 5.98
CA CYS A 111 7.94 -16.33 5.45
C CYS A 111 7.49 -15.97 4.03
N GLU A 112 7.11 -16.96 3.22
CA GLU A 112 6.54 -16.74 1.90
C GLU A 112 5.07 -16.34 2.03
N GLN A 113 4.72 -15.17 1.52
CA GLN A 113 3.39 -14.60 1.62
C GLN A 113 2.97 -14.00 0.27
N THR A 114 1.69 -14.10 -0.05
CA THR A 114 1.08 -13.31 -1.13
C THR A 114 0.47 -12.06 -0.53
N LEU A 115 0.87 -10.89 -1.00
CA LEU A 115 0.19 -9.63 -0.70
C LEU A 115 -0.92 -9.38 -1.70
N SER A 116 -2.00 -8.76 -1.25
CA SER A 116 -3.11 -8.38 -2.13
C SER A 116 -3.68 -7.03 -1.76
N LEU A 117 -3.99 -6.23 -2.78
CA LEU A 117 -4.74 -4.97 -2.67
C LEU A 117 -6.14 -5.19 -3.22
N CYS A 118 -7.12 -5.14 -2.33
CA CYS A 118 -8.52 -5.42 -2.62
C CYS A 118 -9.30 -4.11 -2.75
N ASP A 119 -9.64 -3.74 -3.97
CA ASP A 119 -10.49 -2.58 -4.24
C ASP A 119 -11.89 -2.80 -3.66
N LEU A 120 -12.45 -1.78 -3.02
CA LEU A 120 -13.80 -1.83 -2.46
C LEU A 120 -14.82 -1.01 -3.24
N THR A 121 -14.37 -0.20 -4.20
CA THR A 121 -15.21 0.85 -4.79
C THR A 121 -15.18 0.92 -6.31
N GLY A 122 -14.10 0.50 -6.95
CA GLY A 122 -13.92 0.71 -8.39
C GLY A 122 -13.64 2.15 -8.77
N PHE A 123 -13.36 3.01 -7.78
CA PHE A 123 -13.36 4.46 -8.00
C PHE A 123 -12.02 5.08 -7.62
N ASN A 124 -10.98 4.57 -8.27
CA ASN A 124 -9.63 5.10 -8.27
C ASN A 124 -8.97 5.10 -6.89
N GLY A 125 -9.09 4.00 -6.14
CA GLY A 125 -8.21 3.78 -4.98
C GLY A 125 -6.76 3.78 -5.43
N ARG A 126 -5.85 4.35 -4.62
CA ARG A 126 -4.45 4.60 -5.02
C ARG A 126 -3.47 3.98 -4.04
N CYS A 127 -2.44 3.32 -4.54
CA CYS A 127 -1.37 2.77 -3.72
C CYS A 127 -0.04 3.05 -4.39
N ASP A 128 0.85 3.74 -3.69
CA ASP A 128 2.23 4.01 -4.11
C ASP A 128 3.13 2.90 -3.60
N ALA A 129 3.26 2.75 -2.28
CA ALA A 129 4.12 1.73 -1.69
C ALA A 129 3.54 1.12 -0.41
N ILE A 130 4.08 -0.04 -0.04
CA ILE A 130 3.74 -0.77 1.18
C ILE A 130 5.02 -0.92 2.00
N TYR A 131 4.96 -0.48 3.25
CA TYR A 131 6.02 -0.66 4.23
C TYR A 131 5.57 -1.66 5.29
N LEU A 132 6.28 -2.78 5.38
CA LEU A 132 6.06 -3.85 6.34
C LEU A 132 7.17 -3.83 7.39
N THR A 133 6.81 -4.05 8.66
CA THR A 133 7.78 -4.16 9.75
C THR A 133 7.31 -5.09 10.87
N ASP A 134 8.25 -5.73 11.57
CA ASP A 134 8.00 -6.50 12.79
C ASP A 134 8.06 -5.66 14.09
N ASP A 135 8.28 -4.34 13.98
CA ASP A 135 8.28 -3.38 15.10
C ASP A 135 7.18 -2.32 14.93
N ILE A 136 6.22 -2.30 15.85
CA ILE A 136 5.12 -1.32 15.85
C ILE A 136 5.59 0.14 15.95
N ASN A 137 6.78 0.37 16.50
CA ASN A 137 7.34 1.72 16.66
C ASN A 137 8.07 2.22 15.41
N ALA A 138 8.32 1.34 14.44
CA ALA A 138 8.91 1.72 13.15
C ALA A 138 7.82 2.33 12.24
N VAL A 139 7.43 3.57 12.55
CA VAL A 139 6.48 4.35 11.74
C VAL A 139 7.25 5.01 10.59
N PRO A 140 6.83 4.81 9.33
CA PRO A 140 7.50 5.42 8.20
C PRO A 140 7.29 6.94 8.16
N GLU A 141 8.36 7.68 7.92
CA GLU A 141 8.30 9.12 7.69
C GLU A 141 7.93 9.39 6.22
N ASN A 142 7.09 10.39 5.98
CA ASN A 142 6.76 10.82 4.62
C ASN A 142 7.81 11.82 4.11
N SER A 143 9.03 11.32 3.94
CA SER A 143 10.20 12.07 3.49
C SER A 143 10.99 11.29 2.44
N GLU A 144 11.70 12.02 1.60
CA GLU A 144 12.54 11.44 0.56
C GLU A 144 13.74 10.69 1.17
N GLU A 145 14.30 11.25 2.25
CA GLU A 145 15.39 10.66 3.01
C GLU A 145 15.00 9.29 3.59
N PHE A 146 13.75 9.13 4.04
CA PHE A 146 13.24 7.85 4.51
C PHE A 146 13.20 6.82 3.38
N ARG A 147 12.66 7.17 2.20
CA ARG A 147 12.62 6.26 1.05
C ARG A 147 14.04 5.83 0.67
N GLN A 148 14.96 6.77 0.49
CA GLN A 148 16.35 6.48 0.11
C GLN A 148 17.07 5.56 1.10
N ARG A 149 16.86 5.78 2.41
CA ARG A 149 17.45 4.94 3.46
C ARG A 149 16.97 3.48 3.36
N ILE A 150 15.66 3.28 3.23
CA ILE A 150 15.06 1.92 3.22
C ILE A 150 15.38 1.19 1.90
N PHE A 151 15.41 1.90 0.77
CA PHE A 151 15.88 1.33 -0.50
C PHE A 151 17.33 0.85 -0.43
N GLY A 152 18.21 1.60 0.23
CA GLY A 152 19.62 1.22 0.41
C GLY A 152 19.84 0.01 1.31
N GLU A 153 18.89 -0.29 2.21
CA GLU A 153 18.95 -1.46 3.11
C GLU A 153 18.41 -2.75 2.48
N THR A 154 17.65 -2.66 1.39
CA THR A 154 17.06 -3.81 0.68
C THR A 154 18.05 -4.46 -0.30
N VAL A 155 19.18 -3.78 -0.61
CA VAL A 155 20.26 -4.27 -1.49
C VAL A 155 21.47 -4.73 -0.64
N ARG A 156 21.31 -5.75 0.21
CA ARG A 156 22.43 -6.49 0.81
C ARG A 156 22.11 -7.95 1.06
#